data_AF-A0A7S4JT18-F1
#
_entry.id   AF-A0A7S4JT18-F1
#
_cell.length_a   1.000
_cell.length_b   1.000
_cell.length_c   1.000
_cell.angle_alpha   90.00
_cell.angle_beta   90.00
_cell.angle_gamma   90.00
#
_symmetry.space_group_name_H-M   'P 1'
#
loop_
_entity.id
_entity.type
_entity.pdbx_description
1 polymer ?
#
loop_
_entity_poly.entity_id
_entity_poly.type
_entity_poly.pdbx_seq_one_letter_code
_entity_poly.pdbx_strand_id
1 'polypeptide(L)'
;DNADDGLTYKQRRELERKKGADKAAEGWSAAHVRSDAVLDGTADRLGVSKGDVLDVKGNLSSGDAAVRLALGETRVLVENREWFRERGVDLDALVSKQSAKSIKGKQLKEKKAVAKRSITKILVKNLPYDATEDELSKLFHSIGGIGGGDGPDEVQMPPSRTAALVVYRHRTDAKRAFRKLAYRRFKTVPLYLEWAPVW
;
A
#
# COMPACT_ATOMS: atom_id res chain seq x y z
N ASP A 1 15.00 -29.71 -2.67
CA ASP A 1 14.24 -30.12 -1.46
C ASP A 1 12.80 -29.62 -1.52
N ASN A 2 11.88 -30.55 -1.82
CA ASN A 2 10.47 -30.28 -2.07
C ASN A 2 9.69 -30.15 -0.74
N ALA A 3 9.54 -28.93 -0.26
CA ALA A 3 8.75 -28.60 0.93
C ALA A 3 7.22 -28.55 0.69
N ASP A 4 6.69 -29.24 -0.33
CA ASP A 4 5.28 -29.15 -0.76
C ASP A 4 4.46 -30.44 -0.57
N ASP A 5 5.06 -31.50 0.00
CA ASP A 5 4.47 -32.85 -0.02
C ASP A 5 3.52 -33.16 1.17
N GLY A 6 3.01 -32.13 1.86
CA GLY A 6 2.12 -32.32 3.01
C GLY A 6 1.15 -31.17 3.32
N LEU A 7 1.01 -30.20 2.42
CA LEU A 7 0.17 -29.02 2.64
C LEU A 7 -1.25 -29.26 2.12
N THR A 8 -2.25 -28.99 2.97
CA THR A 8 -3.66 -29.00 2.54
C THR A 8 -3.92 -27.95 1.47
N TYR A 9 -4.93 -28.15 0.61
CA TYR A 9 -5.29 -27.23 -0.47
C TYR A 9 -5.44 -25.76 0.00
N LYS A 10 -6.03 -25.56 1.19
CA LYS A 10 -6.15 -24.22 1.82
C LYS A 10 -4.78 -23.62 2.17
N GLN A 11 -3.87 -24.43 2.74
CA GLN A 11 -2.52 -23.99 3.10
C GLN A 11 -1.67 -23.73 1.85
N ARG A 12 -1.79 -24.54 0.79
CA ARG A 12 -1.08 -24.34 -0.48
C ARG A 12 -1.52 -23.04 -1.14
N ARG A 13 -2.84 -22.77 -1.21
CA ARG A 13 -3.37 -21.50 -1.72
C ARG A 13 -2.93 -20.29 -0.88
N GLU A 14 -2.85 -20.43 0.44
CA GLU A 14 -2.34 -19.38 1.31
C GLU A 14 -0.83 -19.15 1.11
N LEU A 15 -0.07 -20.22 0.92
CA LEU A 15 1.37 -20.18 0.63
C LEU A 15 1.63 -19.56 -0.74
N GLU A 16 0.84 -19.88 -1.77
CA GLU A 16 0.90 -19.27 -3.09
C GLU A 16 0.50 -17.80 -3.05
N ARG A 17 -0.50 -17.44 -2.24
CA ARG A 17 -0.89 -16.05 -2.02
C ARG A 17 0.20 -15.28 -1.27
N LYS A 18 0.86 -15.90 -0.28
CA LYS A 18 2.03 -15.32 0.41
C LYS A 18 3.21 -15.20 -0.55
N LYS A 19 3.56 -16.24 -1.30
CA LYS A 19 4.62 -16.25 -2.32
C LYS A 19 4.36 -15.25 -3.45
N GLY A 20 3.12 -15.15 -3.93
CA GLY A 20 2.70 -14.18 -4.95
C GLY A 20 2.76 -12.76 -4.41
N ALA A 21 2.50 -12.58 -3.11
CA ALA A 21 2.67 -11.31 -2.45
C ALA A 21 4.12 -10.96 -2.11
N ASP A 22 4.97 -11.96 -1.83
CA ASP A 22 6.42 -11.80 -1.67
C ASP A 22 7.05 -11.45 -3.03
N LYS A 23 6.61 -12.08 -4.12
CA LYS A 23 6.97 -11.71 -5.51
C LYS A 23 6.41 -10.34 -5.92
N ALA A 24 5.21 -9.98 -5.47
CA ALA A 24 4.67 -8.63 -5.67
C ALA A 24 5.43 -7.59 -4.82
N ALA A 25 5.92 -7.98 -3.65
CA ALA A 25 6.80 -7.18 -2.79
C ALA A 25 8.22 -7.03 -3.37
N GLU A 26 8.70 -8.01 -4.14
CA GLU A 26 10.00 -7.99 -4.83
C GLU A 26 10.09 -6.90 -5.91
N GLY A 27 8.97 -6.49 -6.52
CA GLY A 27 8.90 -5.45 -7.56
C GLY A 27 8.34 -4.10 -7.10
N TRP A 28 8.13 -3.90 -5.80
CA TRP A 28 7.24 -2.84 -5.33
C TRP A 28 7.95 -1.50 -5.14
N SER A 29 7.59 -0.52 -5.98
CA SER A 29 7.73 0.88 -5.60
C SER A 29 6.82 1.10 -4.40
N ALA A 30 7.39 1.64 -3.34
CA ALA A 30 6.76 2.24 -2.16
C ALA A 30 5.37 2.85 -2.34
N ALA A 31 5.09 3.35 -3.54
CA ALA A 31 3.95 4.15 -3.92
C ALA A 31 3.11 3.52 -5.04
N HIS A 32 3.11 2.19 -5.23
CA HIS A 32 2.20 1.57 -6.19
C HIS A 32 0.74 1.86 -5.81
N VAL A 33 0.11 2.71 -6.62
CA VAL A 33 -1.29 3.11 -6.53
C VAL A 33 -2.09 2.18 -7.44
N ARG A 34 -3.29 1.77 -7.03
CA ARG A 34 -4.15 0.97 -7.91
C ARG A 34 -4.78 1.86 -8.99
N SER A 35 -4.67 1.44 -10.24
CA SER A 35 -5.22 2.18 -11.39
C SER A 35 -6.73 2.37 -11.31
N ASP A 36 -7.49 1.38 -10.81
CA ASP A 36 -8.94 1.51 -10.64
C ASP A 36 -9.29 2.60 -9.63
N ALA A 37 -8.57 2.68 -8.50
CA ALA A 37 -8.76 3.70 -7.49
C ALA A 37 -8.36 5.10 -7.98
N VAL A 38 -7.32 5.20 -8.83
CA VAL A 38 -6.95 6.46 -9.50
C VAL A 38 -8.06 6.94 -10.41
N LEU A 39 -8.63 6.04 -11.21
CA LEU A 39 -9.72 6.38 -12.12
C LEU A 39 -10.96 6.82 -11.35
N ASP A 40 -11.36 6.06 -10.33
CA ASP A 40 -12.53 6.38 -9.52
C ASP A 40 -12.35 7.72 -8.80
N GLY A 41 -11.16 7.98 -8.23
CA GLY A 41 -10.85 9.25 -7.60
C GLY A 41 -10.61 10.42 -8.55
N THR A 42 -10.37 10.16 -9.83
CA THR A 42 -10.32 11.21 -10.86
C THR A 42 -11.72 11.54 -11.34
N ALA A 43 -12.54 10.51 -11.55
CA ALA A 43 -13.95 10.63 -11.90
C ALA A 43 -14.73 11.43 -10.84
N ASP A 44 -14.56 11.07 -9.57
CA ASP A 44 -15.20 11.76 -8.43
C ASP A 44 -14.81 13.24 -8.39
N ARG A 45 -13.50 13.54 -8.51
CA ARG A 45 -12.98 14.92 -8.49
C ARG A 45 -13.47 15.79 -9.65
N LEU A 46 -13.71 15.19 -10.81
CA LEU A 46 -14.18 15.91 -12.00
C LEU A 46 -15.71 15.92 -12.11
N GLY A 47 -16.43 15.18 -11.25
CA GLY A 47 -17.87 15.02 -11.34
C GLY A 47 -18.33 14.29 -12.61
N VAL A 48 -17.49 13.41 -13.16
CA VAL A 48 -17.76 12.65 -14.39
C VAL A 48 -17.78 11.15 -14.12
N SER A 49 -18.24 10.34 -15.09
CA SER A 49 -18.19 8.89 -14.93
C SER A 49 -16.79 8.33 -15.20
N LYS A 50 -16.47 7.16 -14.65
CA LYS A 50 -15.22 6.43 -14.93
C LYS A 50 -14.98 6.21 -16.43
N GLY A 51 -16.05 5.97 -17.19
CA GLY A 51 -15.98 5.79 -18.64
C GLY A 51 -15.61 7.06 -19.39
N ASP A 52 -16.00 8.23 -18.87
CA ASP A 52 -15.67 9.53 -19.45
C ASP A 52 -14.21 9.91 -19.16
N VAL A 53 -13.66 9.53 -18.01
CA VAL A 53 -12.22 9.71 -17.70
C VAL A 53 -11.34 8.92 -18.67
N LEU A 54 -11.77 7.69 -18.99
CA LEU A 54 -11.09 6.81 -19.95
C LEU A 54 -11.44 7.10 -21.41
N ASP A 55 -12.38 8.01 -21.64
CA ASP A 55 -12.97 8.39 -22.92
C ASP A 55 -13.24 7.20 -23.87
N VAL A 56 -14.03 6.24 -23.38
CA VAL A 56 -14.45 5.05 -24.17
C VAL A 56 -15.52 5.41 -25.21
N LYS A 57 -16.04 6.64 -25.19
CA LYS A 57 -17.14 7.11 -26.07
C LYS A 57 -16.70 8.14 -27.13
N GLY A 58 -15.63 8.91 -26.89
CA GLY A 58 -14.99 9.76 -27.88
C GLY A 58 -14.00 8.98 -28.74
N ASN A 59 -13.73 9.44 -29.94
CA ASN A 59 -12.89 8.78 -30.95
C ASN A 59 -11.38 8.76 -30.60
N LEU A 60 -11.03 8.65 -29.31
CA LEU A 60 -9.65 8.63 -28.82
C LEU A 60 -9.09 7.20 -28.78
N SER A 61 -7.89 7.04 -29.33
CA SER A 61 -7.15 5.79 -29.30
C SER A 61 -6.75 5.40 -27.87
N SER A 62 -6.67 4.09 -27.59
CA SER A 62 -6.23 3.52 -26.31
C SER A 62 -4.92 4.11 -25.75
N GLY A 63 -4.09 4.72 -26.61
CA GLY A 63 -2.89 5.45 -26.21
C GLY A 63 -3.16 6.68 -25.34
N ASP A 64 -4.21 7.46 -25.58
CA ASP A 64 -4.50 8.67 -24.80
C ASP A 64 -5.03 8.34 -23.40
N ALA A 65 -5.86 7.31 -23.28
CA ALA A 65 -6.35 6.80 -22.00
C ALA A 65 -5.22 6.28 -21.10
N ALA A 66 -4.26 5.55 -21.69
CA ALA A 66 -3.07 5.08 -20.97
C ALA A 66 -2.20 6.24 -20.47
N VAL A 67 -2.03 7.29 -21.28
CA VAL A 67 -1.31 8.52 -20.90
C VAL A 67 -2.02 9.22 -19.75
N ARG A 68 -3.35 9.41 -19.83
CA ARG A 68 -4.14 10.03 -18.74
C ARG A 68 -4.08 9.24 -17.45
N LEU A 69 -4.16 7.91 -17.53
CA LEU A 69 -4.02 7.04 -16.37
C LEU A 69 -2.64 7.20 -15.72
N ALA A 70 -1.57 7.17 -16.52
CA ALA A 70 -0.20 7.34 -16.01
C ALA A 70 0.01 8.72 -15.37
N LEU A 71 -0.58 9.78 -15.92
CA LEU A 71 -0.56 11.11 -15.33
C LEU A 71 -1.35 11.15 -14.00
N GLY A 72 -2.52 10.50 -13.95
CA GLY A 72 -3.32 10.36 -12.74
C GLY A 72 -2.59 9.60 -11.64
N GLU A 73 -1.96 8.47 -11.98
CA GLU A 73 -1.13 7.67 -11.08
C GLU A 73 0.05 8.48 -10.54
N THR A 74 0.74 9.21 -11.42
CA THR A 74 1.85 10.11 -11.04
C THR A 74 1.37 11.17 -10.06
N ARG A 75 0.21 11.80 -10.33
CA ARG A 75 -0.35 12.82 -9.45
C ARG A 75 -0.71 12.27 -8.07
N VAL A 76 -1.39 11.12 -8.01
CA VAL A 76 -1.73 10.49 -6.73
C VAL A 76 -0.47 10.08 -5.95
N LEU A 77 0.55 9.62 -6.65
CA LEU A 77 1.83 9.26 -6.05
C LEU A 77 2.56 10.48 -5.46
N VAL A 78 2.55 11.63 -6.14
CA VAL A 78 3.10 12.89 -5.61
C VAL A 78 2.30 13.36 -4.40
N GLU A 79 0.96 13.40 -4.49
CA GLU A 79 0.06 13.79 -3.40
C GLU A 79 0.29 12.93 -2.14
N ASN A 80 0.36 11.61 -2.32
CA ASN A 80 0.64 10.69 -1.23
C ASN A 80 2.01 10.97 -0.61
N ARG A 81 3.06 11.13 -1.41
CA ARG A 81 4.41 11.41 -0.89
C ARG A 81 4.45 12.63 0.00
N GLU A 82 3.84 13.73 -0.44
CA GLU A 82 3.78 14.97 0.33
C GLU A 82 3.00 14.77 1.63
N TRP A 83 1.81 14.18 1.55
CA TRP A 83 0.95 13.94 2.69
C TRP A 83 1.59 13.05 3.77
N PHE A 84 2.31 11.99 3.36
CA PHE A 84 3.04 11.10 4.29
C PHE A 84 4.30 11.78 4.84
N ARG A 85 5.00 12.59 4.03
CA ARG A 85 6.17 13.34 4.46
C ARG A 85 5.81 14.33 5.57
N GLU A 86 4.71 15.06 5.45
CA GLU A 86 4.21 15.94 6.52
C GLU A 86 3.95 15.22 7.85
N ARG A 87 3.72 13.90 7.82
CA ARG A 87 3.44 13.04 8.98
C ARG A 87 4.64 12.23 9.47
N GLY A 88 5.83 12.58 8.99
CA GLY A 88 7.04 11.92 9.44
C GLY A 88 7.37 10.62 8.73
N VAL A 89 6.82 10.40 7.54
CA VAL A 89 6.96 9.15 6.79
C VAL A 89 7.52 9.43 5.40
N ASP A 90 8.78 9.07 5.16
CA ASP A 90 9.42 9.26 3.86
C ASP A 90 9.25 8.03 2.95
N LEU A 91 8.24 8.07 2.09
CA LEU A 91 8.00 6.98 1.13
C LEU A 91 9.17 6.76 0.15
N ASP A 92 10.05 7.73 -0.09
CA ASP A 92 11.21 7.55 -0.98
C ASP A 92 12.33 6.73 -0.32
N ALA A 93 12.23 6.54 0.99
CA ALA A 93 13.10 5.69 1.79
C ALA A 93 12.68 4.21 1.78
N LEU A 94 11.51 3.90 1.21
CA LEU A 94 11.02 2.53 1.01
C LEU A 94 11.66 1.82 -0.18
N VAL A 95 12.53 2.50 -0.94
CA VAL A 95 13.19 1.91 -2.11
C VAL A 95 13.87 0.60 -1.69
N SER A 96 13.43 -0.48 -2.35
CA SER A 96 13.74 -1.87 -2.05
C SER A 96 15.24 -2.11 -1.83
N LYS A 97 15.55 -3.01 -0.88
CA LYS A 97 16.91 -3.56 -0.65
C LYS A 97 17.57 -4.11 -1.94
N GLN A 98 16.82 -4.32 -3.02
CA GLN A 98 17.33 -4.76 -4.32
C GLN A 98 17.85 -3.63 -5.21
N SER A 99 17.37 -2.37 -5.09
CA SER A 99 17.98 -1.24 -5.83
C SER A 99 19.43 -1.01 -5.41
N ALA A 100 19.74 -1.33 -4.14
CA ALA A 100 21.09 -1.32 -3.60
C ALA A 100 21.95 -2.51 -4.07
N LYS A 101 21.35 -3.63 -4.54
CA LYS A 101 22.08 -4.80 -5.06
C LYS A 101 22.34 -4.74 -6.57
N SER A 102 21.49 -4.04 -7.34
CA SER A 102 21.63 -3.96 -8.81
C SER A 102 22.66 -2.93 -9.28
N ILE A 103 23.12 -2.02 -8.42
CA ILE A 103 24.20 -1.09 -8.73
C ILE A 103 25.54 -1.71 -8.34
N LYS A 104 25.96 -2.74 -9.09
CA LYS A 104 27.39 -3.11 -9.20
C LYS A 104 28.06 -2.13 -10.17
N GLY A 105 28.11 -0.86 -9.79
CA GLY A 105 28.75 0.20 -10.55
C GLY A 105 29.23 1.25 -9.57
N LYS A 106 30.55 1.37 -9.41
CA LYS A 106 31.18 2.55 -8.80
C LYS A 106 30.53 3.78 -9.43
N GLN A 107 29.69 4.51 -8.69
CA GLN A 107 29.27 5.92 -8.86
C GLN A 107 27.87 6.13 -8.23
N LEU A 108 27.72 5.84 -6.94
CA LEU A 108 26.76 6.54 -6.08
C LEU A 108 27.21 6.42 -4.61
N LYS A 109 28.28 7.14 -4.28
CA LYS A 109 28.81 7.29 -2.91
C LYS A 109 28.13 8.45 -2.19
N GLU A 110 26.86 8.71 -2.46
CA GLU A 110 26.03 9.54 -1.58
C GLU A 110 25.11 8.62 -0.78
N LYS A 111 25.38 8.60 0.53
CA LYS A 111 24.75 7.79 1.55
C LYS A 111 23.21 7.84 1.46
N LYS A 112 22.57 6.88 0.79
CA LYS A 112 21.20 6.50 1.15
C LYS A 112 21.28 5.54 2.33
N ALA A 113 21.29 6.09 3.55
CA ALA A 113 21.08 5.30 4.75
C ALA A 113 19.81 4.45 4.56
N VAL A 114 19.89 3.15 4.84
CA VAL A 114 18.69 2.30 4.87
C VAL A 114 17.76 2.92 5.91
N ALA A 115 16.69 3.57 5.45
CA ALA A 115 15.80 4.29 6.34
C ALA A 115 15.25 3.33 7.41
N LYS A 116 15.31 3.80 8.66
CA LYS A 116 14.86 3.02 9.80
C LYS A 116 13.37 2.76 9.63
N ARG A 117 12.97 1.50 9.69
CA ARG A 117 11.54 1.15 9.67
C ARG A 117 10.97 1.34 11.07
N SER A 118 9.80 1.96 11.14
CA SER A 118 9.04 2.07 12.37
C SER A 118 8.63 0.69 12.88
N ILE A 119 8.39 0.61 14.18
CA ILE A 119 7.90 -0.59 14.87
C ILE A 119 6.46 -0.42 15.38
N THR A 120 5.88 0.76 15.15
CA THR A 120 4.54 1.17 15.62
C THR A 120 3.69 1.83 14.54
N LYS A 121 4.30 2.33 13.46
CA LYS A 121 3.60 2.93 12.32
C LYS A 121 3.52 1.95 11.16
N ILE A 122 2.32 1.68 10.68
CA ILE A 122 2.02 0.75 9.58
C ILE A 122 1.46 1.54 8.42
N LEU A 123 2.02 1.32 7.22
CA LEU A 123 1.46 1.75 5.97
C LEU A 123 0.49 0.69 5.46
N VAL A 124 -0.74 1.11 5.20
CA VAL A 124 -1.78 0.31 4.54
C VAL A 124 -1.86 0.75 3.10
N LYS A 125 -1.85 -0.20 2.19
CA LYS A 125 -1.78 0.03 0.74
C LYS A 125 -2.74 -0.90 0.02
N ASN A 126 -2.90 -0.67 -1.28
CA ASN A 126 -3.84 -1.40 -2.13
C ASN A 126 -5.29 -1.18 -1.69
N LEU A 127 -5.64 0.06 -1.31
CA LEU A 127 -6.99 0.43 -0.93
C LEU A 127 -7.84 0.74 -2.17
N PRO A 128 -9.11 0.29 -2.21
CA PRO A 128 -10.05 0.76 -3.21
C PRO A 128 -10.48 2.21 -2.88
N TYR A 129 -10.92 2.98 -3.88
CA TYR A 129 -11.26 4.40 -3.68
C TYR A 129 -12.46 4.63 -2.73
N ASP A 130 -13.35 3.64 -2.62
CA ASP A 130 -14.48 3.65 -1.69
C ASP A 130 -14.08 3.28 -0.24
N ALA A 131 -12.79 3.05 0.03
CA ALA A 131 -12.30 2.86 1.38
C ALA A 131 -12.42 4.15 2.19
N THR A 132 -12.88 4.02 3.44
CA THR A 132 -12.96 5.13 4.38
C THR A 132 -12.02 4.92 5.58
N GLU A 133 -11.59 6.02 6.19
CA GLU A 133 -10.82 5.98 7.44
C GLU A 133 -11.57 5.25 8.55
N ASP A 134 -12.89 5.43 8.63
CA ASP A 134 -13.73 4.82 9.67
C ASP A 134 -13.80 3.29 9.55
N GLU A 135 -13.93 2.77 8.32
CA GLU A 135 -13.89 1.33 8.04
C GLU A 135 -12.51 0.72 8.38
N LEU A 136 -11.43 1.41 8.02
CA LEU A 136 -10.08 0.98 8.38
C LEU A 136 -9.87 1.03 9.89
N SER A 137 -10.34 2.10 10.55
CA SER A 137 -10.28 2.25 12.00
C SER A 137 -10.97 1.06 12.68
N LYS A 138 -12.23 0.77 12.34
CA LYS A 138 -12.97 -0.38 12.86
C LYS A 138 -12.22 -1.70 12.63
N LEU A 139 -11.64 -1.88 11.44
CA LEU A 139 -10.88 -3.08 11.12
C LEU A 139 -9.65 -3.23 12.02
N PHE A 140 -8.83 -2.20 12.18
CA PHE A 140 -7.60 -2.26 12.97
C PHE A 140 -7.90 -2.35 14.48
N HIS A 141 -8.98 -1.75 14.96
CA HIS A 141 -9.48 -1.90 16.32
C HIS A 141 -9.95 -3.34 16.61
N SER A 142 -10.57 -4.03 15.64
CA SER A 142 -11.06 -5.42 15.82
C SER A 142 -9.96 -6.45 16.12
N ILE A 143 -8.69 -6.08 15.94
CA ILE A 143 -7.55 -6.94 16.26
C ILE A 143 -7.23 -6.96 17.77
N GLY A 144 -7.74 -5.97 18.52
CA GLY A 144 -7.80 -6.02 19.99
C GLY A 144 -8.71 -7.18 20.41
N GLY A 145 -8.11 -8.21 20.99
CA GLY A 145 -8.85 -9.39 21.47
C GLY A 145 -9.31 -9.24 22.92
N ILE A 146 -10.10 -10.21 23.38
CA ILE A 146 -10.39 -10.47 24.79
C ILE A 146 -9.04 -10.69 25.49
N GLY A 147 -8.56 -9.69 26.24
CA GLY A 147 -7.21 -9.67 26.82
C GLY A 147 -6.44 -8.34 26.76
N GLY A 148 -7.02 -7.26 26.24
CA GLY A 148 -6.59 -5.89 26.59
C GLY A 148 -5.47 -5.27 25.75
N GLY A 149 -5.43 -5.51 24.44
CA GLY A 149 -4.59 -4.70 23.55
C GLY A 149 -5.36 -3.53 22.98
N ASP A 150 -4.80 -2.32 23.08
CA ASP A 150 -5.43 -1.10 22.58
C ASP A 150 -5.48 -1.11 21.04
N GLY A 151 -6.47 -0.40 20.50
CA GLY A 151 -6.54 -0.08 19.07
C GLY A 151 -5.43 0.86 18.61
N PRO A 152 -5.36 1.21 17.32
CA PRO A 152 -4.48 2.28 16.88
C PRO A 152 -4.91 3.62 17.52
N ASP A 153 -3.92 4.46 17.85
CA ASP A 153 -4.16 5.84 18.30
C ASP A 153 -4.67 6.69 17.14
N GLU A 154 -4.16 6.43 15.92
CA GLU A 154 -4.49 7.20 14.72
C GLU A 154 -4.63 6.28 13.51
N VAL A 155 -5.66 6.54 12.70
CA VAL A 155 -5.82 6.01 11.35
C VAL A 155 -6.11 7.20 10.45
N GLN A 156 -5.23 7.43 9.48
CA GLN A 156 -5.29 8.62 8.63
C GLN A 156 -5.05 8.25 7.17
N MET A 157 -5.68 8.96 6.25
CA MET A 157 -5.70 8.69 4.82
C MET A 157 -5.47 9.98 4.03
N PRO A 158 -4.65 9.96 2.96
CA PRO A 158 -4.57 11.07 2.01
C PRO A 158 -5.89 11.23 1.24
N PRO A 159 -6.18 12.43 0.69
CA PRO A 159 -7.38 12.68 -0.11
C PRO A 159 -7.56 11.70 -1.28
N SER A 160 -6.47 11.17 -1.83
CA SER A 160 -6.49 10.13 -2.87
C SER A 160 -7.14 8.81 -2.45
N ARG A 161 -7.27 8.53 -1.15
CA ARG A 161 -7.80 7.28 -0.56
C ARG A 161 -7.11 5.98 -0.95
N THR A 162 -5.92 6.06 -1.53
CA THR A 162 -5.23 4.90 -2.11
C THR A 162 -4.27 4.19 -1.15
N ALA A 163 -3.97 4.82 0.00
CA ALA A 163 -3.14 4.30 1.07
C ALA A 163 -3.62 4.85 2.43
N ALA A 164 -3.10 4.38 3.55
CA ALA A 164 -3.37 4.95 4.87
C ALA A 164 -2.16 4.76 5.81
N LEU A 165 -2.05 5.62 6.81
CA LEU A 165 -1.15 5.48 7.94
C LEU A 165 -1.93 5.00 9.16
N VAL A 166 -1.46 3.94 9.80
CA VAL A 166 -1.98 3.47 11.08
C VAL A 166 -0.89 3.56 12.13
N VAL A 167 -1.17 4.28 13.22
CA VAL A 167 -0.22 4.50 14.32
C VAL A 167 -0.73 3.81 15.57
N TYR A 168 0.10 2.96 16.15
CA TYR A 168 -0.15 2.33 17.45
C TYR A 168 0.74 2.91 18.53
N ARG A 169 0.25 2.94 19.76
CA ARG A 169 1.07 3.24 20.94
C ARG A 169 2.12 2.18 21.20
N HIS A 170 1.71 0.91 21.17
CA HIS A 170 2.53 -0.21 21.58
C HIS A 170 2.95 -1.09 20.40
N ARG A 171 4.25 -1.44 20.38
CA ARG A 171 4.85 -2.32 19.37
C ARG A 171 4.16 -3.69 19.29
N THR A 172 3.74 -4.24 20.44
CA THR A 172 3.08 -5.55 20.53
C THR A 172 1.76 -5.55 19.77
N ASP A 173 0.98 -4.49 19.91
CA ASP A 173 -0.31 -4.33 19.25
C ASP A 173 -0.14 -4.10 17.76
N ALA A 174 0.80 -3.22 17.38
CA ALA A 174 1.17 -2.99 15.99
C ALA A 174 1.59 -4.30 15.28
N LYS A 175 2.47 -5.10 15.91
CA LYS A 175 2.91 -6.39 15.35
C LYS A 175 1.76 -7.39 15.23
N ARG A 176 0.86 -7.43 16.21
CA ARG A 176 -0.31 -8.31 16.19
C ARG A 176 -1.25 -7.94 15.05
N ALA A 177 -1.54 -6.65 14.90
CA ALA A 177 -2.31 -6.09 13.79
C ALA A 177 -1.68 -6.43 12.44
N PHE A 178 -0.39 -6.12 12.28
CA PHE A 178 0.37 -6.40 11.06
C PHE A 178 0.24 -7.87 10.65
N ARG A 179 0.53 -8.80 11.57
CA ARG A 179 0.50 -10.25 11.28
C ARG A 179 -0.89 -10.76 10.91
N LYS A 180 -1.95 -10.24 11.56
CA LYS A 180 -3.33 -10.69 11.32
C LYS A 180 -3.95 -10.07 10.07
N LEU A 181 -3.58 -8.83 9.73
CA LEU A 181 -4.21 -8.06 8.67
C LEU A 181 -3.40 -8.07 7.36
N ALA A 182 -2.11 -8.44 7.39
CA ALA A 182 -1.32 -8.57 6.18
C ALA A 182 -1.99 -9.53 5.19
N TYR A 183 -2.28 -9.01 4.01
CA TYR A 183 -2.99 -9.68 2.92
C TYR A 183 -4.44 -10.05 3.25
N ARG A 184 -5.01 -9.67 4.40
CA ARG A 184 -6.43 -9.92 4.68
C ARG A 184 -7.27 -9.19 3.64
N ARG A 185 -8.33 -9.83 3.16
CA ARG A 185 -9.27 -9.18 2.24
C ARG A 185 -9.99 -8.05 2.96
N PHE A 186 -9.95 -6.86 2.37
CA PHE A 186 -10.70 -5.68 2.73
C PHE A 186 -11.52 -5.28 1.52
N LYS A 187 -12.85 -5.28 1.67
CA LYS A 187 -13.80 -5.18 0.57
C LYS A 187 -13.50 -6.21 -0.52
N THR A 188 -13.07 -5.77 -1.71
CA THR A 188 -12.79 -6.61 -2.87
C THR A 188 -11.31 -6.97 -3.02
N VAL A 189 -10.41 -6.40 -2.21
CA VAL A 189 -8.95 -6.42 -2.45
C VAL A 189 -8.18 -6.90 -1.21
N PRO A 190 -6.99 -7.50 -1.36
CA PRO A 190 -6.13 -7.81 -0.22
C PRO A 190 -5.42 -6.57 0.31
N LEU A 191 -5.33 -6.39 1.62
CA LEU A 191 -4.53 -5.33 2.23
C LEU A 191 -3.04 -5.62 2.12
N TYR A 192 -2.26 -4.65 1.68
CA TYR A 192 -0.80 -4.75 1.71
C TYR A 192 -0.27 -3.86 2.82
N LEU A 193 0.46 -4.47 3.76
CA LEU A 193 0.97 -3.78 4.95
C LEU A 193 2.49 -3.69 4.89
N GLU A 194 3.02 -2.53 5.28
CA GLU A 194 4.45 -2.30 5.39
C GLU A 194 4.77 -1.45 6.62
N TRP A 195 5.93 -1.67 7.24
CA TRP A 195 6.39 -0.79 8.31
C TRP A 195 6.83 0.55 7.73
N ALA A 196 6.27 1.64 8.26
CA ALA A 196 6.51 2.98 7.75
C ALA A 196 8.01 3.33 7.85
N PRO A 197 8.63 3.85 6.79
CA PRO A 197 9.97 4.43 6.85
C PRO A 197 9.91 5.68 7.73
N VAL A 198 10.84 5.82 8.65
CA VAL A 198 10.98 7.03 9.47
C VAL A 198 12.43 7.50 9.38
N TRP A 199 12.60 8.82 9.45
CA TRP A 199 13.90 9.46 9.57
C TRP A 199 14.50 9.31 10.97
#